data_AF-A0A6A6IXX1-F1
#
_entry.id   AF-A0A6A6IXX1-F1
#
_cell.length_a   1.000
_cell.length_b   1.000
_cell.length_c   1.000
_cell.angle_alpha   90.00
_cell.angle_beta   90.00
_cell.angle_gamma   90.00
#
_symmetry.space_group_name_H-M   'P 1'
#
loop_
_entity.id
_entity.type
_entity.pdbx_description
1 polymer ?
#
loop_
_entity_poly.entity_id
_entity_poly.type
_entity_poly.pdbx_seq_one_letter_code
_entity_poly.pdbx_strand_id
1 'polypeptide(L)'
;MGEKDASSTDAAWSGPTADRFENKAYSEYFDPCQEAAQKSIRCLHRNGGDREMCTDFFQAYRDCKEQWTNARKEARKKSSWFG
;
A
#
# COMPACT_ATOMS: atom_id res chain seq x y z
N MET A 1 16.82 10.20 -9.45
CA MET A 1 16.25 8.84 -9.66
C MET A 1 15.18 8.65 -8.61
N GLY A 2 13.97 8.36 -9.02
CA GLY A 2 12.76 8.42 -8.21
C GLY A 2 11.61 8.28 -9.18
N GLU A 3 11.51 7.08 -9.75
CA GLU A 3 10.55 6.77 -10.80
C GLU A 3 9.14 7.12 -10.33
N LYS A 4 8.47 7.85 -11.23
CA LYS A 4 7.04 7.93 -11.35
C LYS A 4 6.50 6.52 -11.55
N ASP A 5 5.52 6.12 -10.76
CA ASP A 5 4.51 5.17 -11.23
C ASP A 5 3.14 5.68 -10.83
N ALA A 6 2.63 6.53 -11.72
CA ALA A 6 1.24 6.87 -11.80
C ALA A 6 0.50 5.76 -12.55
N SER A 7 -0.70 5.42 -12.06
CA SER A 7 -1.86 5.03 -12.85
C SER A 7 -1.73 3.79 -13.75
N SER A 8 -2.50 2.74 -13.44
CA SER A 8 -3.65 2.34 -14.27
C SER A 8 -4.36 1.13 -13.66
N THR A 9 -5.67 1.28 -13.49
CA THR A 9 -6.63 0.41 -12.80
C THR A 9 -6.90 -0.96 -13.45
N ASP A 10 -6.06 -1.42 -14.37
CA ASP A 10 -6.28 -2.67 -15.12
C ASP A 10 -5.25 -3.77 -14.82
N ALA A 11 -4.12 -3.45 -14.17
CA ALA A 11 -3.18 -4.42 -13.61
C ALA A 11 -3.57 -4.81 -12.17
N ALA A 12 -4.74 -5.45 -12.03
CA ALA A 12 -5.30 -5.83 -10.74
C ALA A 12 -4.42 -6.89 -10.05
N TRP A 13 -3.71 -6.49 -8.99
CA TRP A 13 -2.90 -7.36 -8.12
C TRP A 13 -1.62 -7.97 -8.72
N SER A 14 -1.26 -7.69 -9.97
CA SER A 14 0.01 -8.18 -10.54
C SER A 14 1.13 -7.15 -10.36
N GLY A 15 2.18 -7.49 -9.61
CA GLY A 15 3.38 -6.65 -9.50
C GLY A 15 4.33 -7.07 -8.37
N PRO A 16 5.53 -6.45 -8.29
CA PRO A 16 6.58 -6.86 -7.34
C PRO A 16 6.13 -6.83 -5.87
N THR A 17 5.27 -5.87 -5.51
CA THR A 17 4.68 -5.75 -4.17
C THR A 17 3.74 -6.92 -3.85
N ALA A 18 2.98 -7.41 -4.84
CA ALA A 18 2.07 -8.54 -4.66
C ALA A 18 2.83 -9.85 -4.61
N ASP A 19 3.81 -10.03 -5.49
CA ASP A 19 4.69 -11.19 -5.51
C ASP A 19 5.42 -11.33 -4.17
N ARG A 20 5.99 -10.24 -3.65
CA ARG A 20 6.62 -10.25 -2.32
C ARG A 20 5.61 -10.54 -1.21
N PHE A 21 4.39 -10.00 -1.30
CA PHE A 21 3.35 -10.28 -0.31
C PHE A 21 2.98 -11.77 -0.26
N GLU A 22 2.93 -12.44 -1.41
CA GLU A 22 2.57 -13.86 -1.54
C GLU A 22 3.71 -14.80 -1.15
N ASN A 23 4.96 -14.41 -1.42
CA ASN A 23 6.15 -15.23 -1.15
C ASN A 23 6.83 -14.95 0.20
N LYS A 24 6.33 -13.99 1.00
CA LYS A 24 6.91 -13.69 2.31
C LYS A 24 6.79 -14.87 3.27
N ALA A 25 7.71 -14.96 4.24
CA ALA A 25 7.60 -15.96 5.30
C ALA A 25 6.33 -15.73 6.14
N TYR A 26 5.75 -16.79 6.69
CA TYR A 26 4.50 -16.73 7.46
C TYR A 26 4.55 -15.75 8.64
N SER A 27 5.72 -15.52 9.23
CA SER A 27 5.95 -14.59 10.34
C SER A 27 6.50 -13.22 9.90
N GLU A 28 6.74 -12.99 8.61
CA GLU A 28 7.31 -11.73 8.13
C GLU A 28 6.22 -10.66 8.01
N TYR A 29 6.47 -9.52 8.65
CA TYR A 29 5.63 -8.34 8.46
C TYR A 29 5.96 -7.67 7.12
N PHE A 30 4.94 -7.46 6.29
CA PHE A 30 5.08 -6.74 5.04
C PHE A 30 3.92 -5.76 4.87
N ASP A 31 4.26 -4.48 4.73
CA ASP A 31 3.31 -3.41 4.44
C ASP A 31 3.49 -2.92 2.99
N PRO A 32 2.50 -3.11 2.10
CA PRO A 32 2.56 -2.60 0.73
C PRO A 32 2.58 -1.05 0.66
N CYS A 33 2.20 -0.38 1.76
CA CYS A 33 2.10 1.08 1.86
C CYS A 33 3.25 1.68 2.68
N GLN A 34 4.39 0.97 2.79
CA GLN A 34 5.57 1.38 3.57
C GLN A 34 6.01 2.82 3.27
N GLU A 35 6.00 3.24 2.01
CA GLU A 35 6.38 4.60 1.60
C GLU A 35 5.47 5.68 2.21
N ALA A 36 4.15 5.47 2.19
CA ALA A 36 3.20 6.39 2.82
C ALA A 36 3.35 6.41 4.34
N ALA A 37 3.59 5.24 4.96
CA ALA A 37 3.89 5.15 6.39
C ALA A 37 5.17 5.94 6.74
N GLN A 38 6.24 5.77 5.99
CA GLN A 38 7.47 6.52 6.21
C GLN A 38 7.28 8.04 6.06
N LYS A 39 6.47 8.48 5.09
CA LYS A 39 6.17 9.91 4.93
C LYS A 39 5.44 10.48 6.15
N SER A 40 4.44 9.76 6.67
CA SER A 40 3.72 10.19 7.87
C SER A 40 4.61 10.19 9.12
N ILE A 41 5.49 9.20 9.29
CA ILE A 41 6.48 9.16 10.37
C ILE A 41 7.46 10.34 10.26
N ARG A 42 7.96 10.63 9.05
CA ARG A 42 8.85 11.78 8.81
C ARG A 42 8.16 13.12 9.13
N CYS A 43 6.87 13.24 8.85
CA CYS A 43 6.08 14.41 9.23
C CYS A 43 6.00 14.54 10.76
N LEU A 44 5.68 13.46 11.47
CA LEU A 44 5.64 13.46 12.93
C LEU A 44 7.00 13.83 13.55
N HIS A 45 8.09 13.29 13.04
CA HIS A 45 9.45 13.60 13.53
C HIS A 45 9.82 15.08 13.37
N ARG A 46 9.31 15.75 12.33
CA ARG A 46 9.58 17.17 12.06
C ARG A 46 8.69 18.10 12.87
N ASN A 47 7.46 17.69 13.16
CA ASN A 47 6.47 18.51 13.85
C ASN A 47 6.29 18.13 15.34
N GLY A 48 7.28 17.47 15.95
CA GLY A 48 7.24 17.11 17.38
C GLY A 48 6.12 16.13 17.75
N GLY A 49 5.64 15.35 16.80
CA GLY A 49 4.53 14.40 17.00
C GLY A 49 3.14 14.99 16.81
N ASP A 50 3.02 16.23 16.31
CA ASP A 50 1.72 16.82 16.00
C ASP A 50 1.05 16.07 14.84
N ARG A 51 -0.08 15.45 15.16
CA ARG A 51 -0.84 14.59 14.23
C ARG A 51 -1.73 15.41 13.31
N GLU A 52 -2.18 16.59 13.72
CA GLU A 52 -3.10 17.42 12.93
C GLU A 52 -2.41 17.91 11.66
N MET A 53 -1.14 18.30 11.80
CA MET A 53 -0.25 18.72 10.70
C MET A 53 0.09 17.60 9.71
N CYS A 54 -0.14 16.33 10.07
CA CYS A 54 0.24 15.17 9.27
C CYS A 54 -0.95 14.37 8.73
N THR A 55 -2.18 14.91 8.86
CA THR A 55 -3.44 14.27 8.47
C THR A 55 -3.44 13.79 7.01
N ASP A 56 -2.92 14.59 6.08
CA ASP A 56 -2.82 14.22 4.66
C ASP A 56 -1.96 12.97 4.43
N PHE A 57 -0.85 12.84 5.17
CA PHE A 57 0.02 11.66 5.05
C PHE A 57 -0.65 10.40 5.62
N PHE A 58 -1.44 10.54 6.68
CA PHE A 58 -2.23 9.44 7.20
C PHE A 58 -3.36 9.05 6.24
N GLN A 59 -3.97 10.02 5.58
CA GLN A 59 -5.01 9.75 4.59
C GLN A 59 -4.43 8.99 3.40
N ALA A 60 -3.29 9.44 2.85
CA ALA A 60 -2.60 8.72 1.79
C ALA A 60 -2.25 7.26 2.18
N TYR A 61 -1.89 7.01 3.45
CA TYR A 61 -1.65 5.65 3.94
C TYR A 61 -2.93 4.81 3.99
N ARG A 62 -4.06 5.38 4.44
CA ARG A 62 -5.36 4.69 4.46
C ARG A 62 -5.83 4.38 3.06
N ASP A 63 -5.77 5.34 2.15
CA ASP A 63 -6.20 5.20 0.76
C ASP A 63 -5.39 4.10 0.05
N CYS A 64 -4.07 4.10 0.26
CA CYS A 64 -3.21 3.04 -0.26
C CYS A 64 -3.63 1.65 0.24
N LYS A 65 -3.89 1.52 1.55
CA LYS A 65 -4.29 0.23 2.14
C LYS A 65 -5.66 -0.21 1.66
N GLU A 66 -6.60 0.72 1.51
CA GLU A 66 -7.93 0.45 0.97
C GLU A 66 -7.83 -0.06 -0.47
N GLN A 67 -7.13 0.66 -1.35
CA GLN A 67 -6.90 0.27 -2.74
C GLN A 67 -6.25 -1.12 -2.83
N TRP A 68 -5.23 -1.38 -1.99
CA TRP A 68 -4.57 -2.67 -1.93
C TRP A 68 -5.52 -3.81 -1.55
N THR A 69 -6.32 -3.62 -0.48
CA THR A 69 -7.27 -4.64 -0.04
C THR A 69 -8.37 -4.90 -1.07
N ASN A 70 -8.82 -3.86 -1.78
CA ASN A 70 -9.81 -3.97 -2.83
C ASN A 70 -9.24 -4.70 -4.05
N ALA A 71 -8.04 -4.32 -4.51
CA ALA A 71 -7.34 -5.02 -5.59
C ALA A 71 -7.17 -6.53 -5.29
N ARG A 72 -6.82 -6.87 -4.03
CA ARG A 72 -6.72 -8.26 -3.60
C ARG A 72 -8.03 -9.02 -3.65
N LYS A 73 -9.11 -8.40 -3.16
CA LYS A 73 -10.45 -9.01 -3.16
C LYS A 73 -10.90 -9.27 -4.59
N GLU A 74 -10.69 -8.32 -5.50
CA GLU A 74 -11.05 -8.47 -6.90
C GLU A 74 -10.19 -9.55 -7.60
N ALA A 75 -8.89 -9.64 -7.32
CA ALA A 75 -8.04 -10.71 -7.83
C ALA A 75 -8.51 -12.09 -7.36
N ARG A 76 -8.90 -12.22 -6.08
CA ARG A 76 -9.48 -13.47 -5.53
C ARG A 76 -10.83 -13.83 -6.14
N LYS A 77 -11.69 -12.84 -6.40
CA LYS A 77 -12.97 -13.09 -7.09
C LYS A 77 -12.74 -13.58 -8.52
N LYS A 78 -11.82 -12.95 -9.26
CA LYS A 78 -11.45 -13.37 -10.62
C LYS A 78 -10.89 -14.80 -10.64
N SER A 79 -10.01 -15.15 -9.69
CA SER A 79 -9.50 -16.53 -9.60
C SER A 79 -10.57 -17.55 -9.24
N SER A 80 -11.55 -17.17 -8.40
CA SER A 80 -12.66 -18.05 -8.01
C SER A 80 -13.71 -18.24 -9.11
N TRP A 81 -13.80 -17.33 -10.09
CA TRP A 81 -14.80 -17.38 -11.16
C TRP A 81 -14.35 -18.20 -12.37
N PHE A 82 -13.04 -18.37 -12.57
CA PHE A 82 -12.46 -19.12 -13.69
C PHE A 82 -11.88 -20.48 -13.25
N GLY A 83 -12.28 -20.99 -12.09
CA GLY A 83 -11.91 -22.32 -11.56
C GLY A 83 -13.10 -23.27 -11.50
#